data_AF-A0A644XUZ6-F1
#
_entry.id   AF-A0A644XUZ6-F1
#
_cell.length_a   1.000
_cell.length_b   1.000
_cell.length_c   1.000
_cell.angle_alpha   90.00
_cell.angle_beta   90.00
_cell.angle_gamma   90.00
#
_symmetry.space_group_name_H-M   'P 1'
#
loop_
_entity.id
_entity.type
_entity.pdbx_description
1 polymer ?
#
loop_
_entity_poly.entity_id
_entity_poly.type
_entity_poly.pdbx_seq_one_letter_code
_entity_poly.pdbx_strand_id
1 'polypeptide(L)'
;MKRLIVLVAIIASLALVVGCDEGISFSVTDIEGNWNFPDQGGYTEITAYVLTDATGADIGWEEGTYSYWCWGGGTYADGMITGTYDYNRVDSSPADDDASGLNLPITITFSLDNSKLSISCSGSGPLNGKTFTQGVFQPI
;
A
#
# COMPACT_ATOMS: atom_id res chain seq x y z
N MET A 1 -37.21 -34.55 11.57
CA MET A 1 -36.31 -34.99 10.48
C MET A 1 -36.07 -33.90 9.44
N LYS A 2 -37.10 -33.35 8.76
CA LYS A 2 -36.93 -32.27 7.76
C LYS A 2 -36.23 -31.00 8.29
N ARG A 3 -36.46 -30.61 9.55
CA ARG A 3 -35.83 -29.42 10.16
C ARG A 3 -34.36 -29.62 10.55
N LEU A 4 -33.91 -30.85 10.77
CA LEU A 4 -32.52 -31.16 11.11
C LEU A 4 -31.61 -31.20 9.87
N ILE A 5 -32.15 -31.63 8.72
CA ILE A 5 -31.41 -31.68 7.44
C ILE A 5 -31.11 -30.26 6.93
N VAL A 6 -32.02 -29.31 7.13
CA VAL A 6 -31.82 -27.90 6.75
C VAL A 6 -30.73 -27.24 7.60
N LEU A 7 -30.65 -27.55 8.89
CA LEU A 7 -29.61 -26.99 9.76
C LEU A 7 -28.20 -27.47 9.39
N VAL A 8 -28.04 -28.76 9.04
CA VAL A 8 -26.75 -29.32 8.62
C VAL A 8 -26.31 -28.76 7.27
N ALA A 9 -27.25 -28.54 6.33
CA ALA A 9 -26.94 -27.92 5.04
C ALA A 9 -26.49 -26.45 5.18
N ILE A 10 -27.10 -25.69 6.12
CA ILE A 10 -26.71 -24.30 6.39
C ILE A 10 -25.31 -24.24 7.02
N ILE A 11 -25.02 -25.11 8.00
CA ILE A 11 -23.70 -25.17 8.65
C ILE A 11 -22.61 -25.61 7.67
N ALA A 12 -22.89 -26.58 6.79
CA ALA A 12 -21.97 -26.99 5.74
C ALA A 12 -21.72 -25.90 4.69
N SER A 13 -22.74 -25.09 4.37
CA SER A 13 -22.60 -23.94 3.47
C SER A 13 -21.82 -22.77 4.09
N LEU A 14 -21.87 -22.58 5.42
CA LEU A 14 -21.07 -21.58 6.12
C LEU A 14 -19.59 -22.00 6.29
N ALA A 15 -19.31 -23.31 6.35
CA ALA A 15 -17.94 -23.82 6.44
C ALA A 15 -17.15 -23.73 5.13
N LEU A 16 -17.82 -23.56 3.99
CA LEU A 16 -17.19 -23.43 2.66
C LEU A 16 -16.76 -21.99 2.33
N VAL A 17 -17.02 -21.02 3.21
CA VAL A 17 -16.64 -19.60 3.03
C VAL A 17 -15.45 -19.21 3.91
N VAL A 18 -14.90 -20.14 4.71
CA VAL A 18 -13.64 -19.91 5.43
C VAL A 18 -12.49 -20.08 4.45
N GLY A 19 -12.18 -18.97 3.77
CA GLY A 19 -10.87 -18.70 3.19
C GLY A 19 -10.49 -19.57 2.00
N CYS A 20 -10.99 -19.19 0.82
CA CYS A 20 -10.05 -19.15 -0.29
C CYS A 20 -8.95 -18.18 0.16
N ASP A 21 -7.78 -18.68 0.56
CA ASP A 21 -6.56 -17.89 0.46
C ASP A 21 -6.41 -17.65 -1.05
N GLU A 22 -7.02 -16.58 -1.57
CA GLU A 22 -6.52 -15.98 -2.80
C GLU A 22 -5.14 -15.46 -2.44
N GLY A 23 -4.18 -16.38 -2.44
CA GLY A 23 -2.78 -16.08 -2.30
C GLY A 23 -2.43 -15.00 -3.31
N ILE A 24 -1.47 -14.18 -2.95
CA ILE A 24 -1.07 -13.05 -3.76
C ILE A 24 -0.79 -13.50 -5.20
N SER A 25 -1.56 -12.94 -6.13
CA SER A 25 -1.57 -13.34 -7.52
C SER A 25 -0.47 -12.68 -8.36
N PHE A 26 0.41 -11.91 -7.73
CA PHE A 26 1.49 -11.16 -8.38
C PHE A 26 2.85 -11.50 -7.76
N SER A 27 3.92 -11.32 -8.53
CA SER A 27 5.31 -11.36 -8.05
C SER A 27 5.90 -9.96 -7.88
N VAL A 28 7.05 -9.86 -7.22
CA VAL A 28 7.79 -8.59 -7.07
C VAL A 28 8.01 -7.90 -8.42
N THR A 29 8.34 -8.67 -9.45
CA THR A 29 8.53 -8.17 -10.82
C THR A 29 7.31 -7.46 -11.41
N ASP A 30 6.10 -7.75 -10.90
CA ASP A 30 4.87 -7.12 -11.37
C ASP A 30 4.61 -5.77 -10.69
N ILE A 31 5.31 -5.48 -9.59
CA ILE A 31 5.11 -4.26 -8.79
C ILE A 31 6.36 -3.37 -8.70
N GLU A 32 7.55 -3.89 -9.01
CA GLU A 32 8.80 -3.10 -9.02
C GLU A 32 8.72 -1.94 -10.04
N GLY A 33 9.41 -0.84 -9.75
CA GLY A 33 9.49 0.33 -10.64
C GLY A 33 8.55 1.46 -10.25
N ASN A 34 8.32 2.38 -11.19
CA ASN A 34 7.61 3.64 -10.97
C ASN A 34 6.12 3.54 -11.30
N TRP A 35 5.28 4.15 -10.47
CA TRP A 35 3.84 4.15 -10.58
C TRP A 35 3.28 5.55 -10.34
N ASN A 36 2.36 5.98 -11.21
CA ASN A 36 1.58 7.21 -11.02
C ASN A 36 0.14 6.84 -10.67
N PHE A 37 -0.41 7.49 -9.66
CA PHE A 37 -1.79 7.29 -9.23
C PHE A 37 -2.63 8.51 -9.60
N PRO A 38 -3.93 8.34 -9.89
CA PRO A 38 -4.82 9.48 -10.05
C PRO A 38 -5.00 10.23 -8.73
N ASP A 39 -5.29 11.53 -8.83
CA ASP A 39 -5.69 12.36 -7.70
C ASP A 39 -6.90 11.72 -6.99
N GLN A 40 -6.78 11.56 -5.67
CA GLN A 40 -7.79 10.87 -4.86
C GLN A 40 -7.70 11.28 -3.39
N GLY A 41 -8.82 11.26 -2.68
CA GLY A 41 -8.84 11.52 -1.23
C GLY A 41 -8.38 12.92 -0.81
N GLY A 42 -8.35 13.89 -1.72
CA GLY A 42 -7.80 15.23 -1.47
C GLY A 42 -6.29 15.34 -1.70
N TYR A 43 -5.65 14.30 -2.23
CA TYR A 43 -4.23 14.28 -2.58
C TYR A 43 -4.04 14.41 -4.10
N THR A 44 -2.97 15.08 -4.49
CA THR A 44 -2.53 15.26 -5.89
C THR A 44 -1.12 14.74 -6.11
N GLU A 45 -0.71 14.61 -7.37
CA GLU A 45 0.67 14.23 -7.77
C GLU A 45 1.19 12.96 -7.08
N ILE A 46 0.31 11.97 -6.91
CA ILE A 46 0.60 10.77 -6.14
C ILE A 46 1.50 9.83 -6.96
N THR A 47 2.66 9.49 -6.41
CA THR A 47 3.66 8.64 -7.05
C THR A 47 4.16 7.57 -6.08
N ALA A 48 4.58 6.44 -6.63
CA ALA A 48 5.34 5.45 -5.88
C ALA A 48 6.45 4.84 -6.74
N TYR A 49 7.58 4.56 -6.12
CA TYR A 49 8.64 3.71 -6.67
C TYR A 49 8.85 2.52 -5.74
N VAL A 50 8.83 1.30 -6.29
CA VAL A 50 9.08 0.06 -5.54
C VAL A 50 10.41 -0.54 -5.99
N LEU A 51 11.28 -0.90 -5.05
CA LEU A 51 12.57 -1.55 -5.36
C LEU A 51 12.38 -2.90 -6.05
N THR A 52 13.39 -3.31 -6.82
CA THR A 52 13.39 -4.57 -7.61
C THR A 52 13.38 -5.84 -6.76
N ASP A 53 13.68 -5.73 -5.47
CA ASP A 53 13.57 -6.82 -4.49
C ASP A 53 12.39 -6.60 -3.52
N ALA A 54 11.57 -5.58 -3.79
CA ALA A 54 10.50 -5.09 -2.93
C ALA A 54 10.93 -4.87 -1.47
N THR A 55 12.21 -4.60 -1.19
CA THR A 55 12.66 -4.32 0.18
C THR A 55 12.48 -2.86 0.58
N GLY A 56 11.98 -2.02 -0.33
CA GLY A 56 11.73 -0.62 -0.07
C GLY A 56 10.84 0.04 -1.11
N ALA A 57 10.28 1.17 -0.70
CA ALA A 57 9.43 2.00 -1.53
C ALA A 57 9.66 3.49 -1.22
N ASP A 58 9.57 4.30 -2.27
CA ASP A 58 9.42 5.75 -2.19
C ASP A 58 7.96 6.09 -2.52
N ILE A 59 7.28 6.86 -1.68
CA ILE A 59 5.89 7.26 -1.91
C ILE A 59 5.77 8.77 -1.73
N GLY A 60 5.28 9.45 -2.77
CA GLY A 60 5.08 10.89 -2.80
C GLY A 60 3.63 11.28 -3.04
N TRP A 61 3.21 12.39 -2.45
CA TRP A 61 1.91 13.04 -2.74
C TRP A 61 1.92 14.50 -2.29
N GLU A 62 0.96 15.26 -2.78
CA GLU A 62 0.65 16.60 -2.31
C GLU A 62 -0.66 16.64 -1.54
N GLU A 63 -0.72 17.47 -0.49
CA GLU A 63 -1.89 17.72 0.34
C GLU A 63 -1.98 19.22 0.68
N GLY A 64 -2.84 19.94 -0.04
CA GLY A 64 -2.95 21.39 0.10
C GLY A 64 -1.70 22.12 -0.40
N THR A 65 -0.94 22.74 0.51
CA THR A 65 0.33 23.43 0.18
C THR A 65 1.56 22.59 0.49
N TYR A 66 1.38 21.35 0.96
CA TYR A 66 2.46 20.47 1.38
C TYR A 66 2.74 19.40 0.34
N SER A 67 4.02 19.14 0.07
CA SER A 67 4.51 18.00 -0.71
C SER A 67 5.25 17.04 0.24
N TYR A 68 4.90 15.76 0.18
CA TYR A 68 5.47 14.70 1.00
C TYR A 68 6.33 13.78 0.15
N TRP A 69 7.50 13.40 0.67
CA TRP A 69 8.41 12.43 0.07
C TRP A 69 8.79 11.42 1.13
N CYS A 70 8.31 10.19 1.02
CA CYS A 70 8.46 9.17 2.05
C CYS A 70 9.27 7.99 1.52
N TRP A 71 10.53 7.89 1.95
CA TRP A 71 11.41 6.78 1.60
C TRP A 71 11.53 5.81 2.77
N GLY A 72 11.29 4.54 2.51
CA GLY A 72 11.40 3.50 3.53
C GLY A 72 11.75 2.14 3.00
N GLY A 73 12.12 1.26 3.93
CA GLY A 73 12.49 -0.10 3.62
C GLY A 73 12.19 -1.07 4.75
N GLY A 74 12.31 -2.36 4.46
CA GLY A 74 11.97 -3.42 5.38
C GLY A 74 12.10 -4.80 4.77
N THR A 75 11.38 -5.74 5.36
CA THR A 75 11.28 -7.11 4.86
C THR A 75 10.04 -7.23 3.99
N TYR A 76 10.22 -7.81 2.79
CA TYR A 76 9.11 -8.20 1.93
C TYR A 76 8.64 -9.62 2.28
N ALA A 77 7.35 -9.77 2.52
CA ALA A 77 6.69 -11.06 2.64
C ALA A 77 5.24 -10.92 2.20
N ASP A 78 4.77 -11.82 1.35
CA ASP A 78 3.36 -11.89 0.93
C ASP A 78 2.80 -10.50 0.58
N GLY A 79 3.42 -9.80 -0.38
CA GLY A 79 2.90 -8.52 -0.91
C GLY A 79 2.94 -7.37 0.07
N MET A 80 3.69 -7.53 1.17
CA MET A 80 3.82 -6.52 2.21
C MET A 80 5.28 -6.21 2.48
N ILE A 81 5.60 -4.91 2.53
CA ILE A 81 6.85 -4.43 3.16
C ILE A 81 6.53 -4.10 4.60
N THR A 82 7.23 -4.71 5.54
CA THR A 82 7.18 -4.34 6.96
C THR A 82 8.54 -3.85 7.40
N GLY A 83 8.62 -2.60 7.87
CA GLY A 83 9.87 -1.97 8.27
C GLY A 83 9.68 -0.55 8.75
N THR A 84 10.55 0.36 8.31
CA THR A 84 10.56 1.76 8.71
C THR A 84 10.76 2.70 7.54
N TYR A 85 10.31 3.94 7.69
CA TYR A 85 10.53 5.01 6.72
C TYR A 85 10.87 6.33 7.40
N ASP A 86 11.49 7.20 6.63
CA ASP A 86 11.66 8.62 6.91
C ASP A 86 10.86 9.43 5.89
N TYR A 87 10.60 10.70 6.20
CA TYR A 87 9.91 11.58 5.25
C TYR A 87 10.44 13.01 5.30
N ASN A 88 10.29 13.69 4.18
CA ASN A 88 10.37 15.13 4.08
C ASN A 88 8.97 15.68 3.81
N ARG A 89 8.58 16.72 4.53
CA ARG A 89 7.40 17.51 4.22
C ARG A 89 7.83 18.95 3.93
N VAL A 90 7.69 19.36 2.68
CA VAL A 90 7.98 20.72 2.22
C VAL A 90 6.65 21.45 2.06
N ASP A 91 6.59 22.73 2.41
CA ASP A 91 5.43 23.57 2.10
C ASP A 91 5.79 24.70 1.12
N SER A 92 4.81 25.49 0.71
CA SER A 92 5.07 26.69 -0.12
C SER A 92 5.90 27.78 0.57
N SER A 93 6.21 27.61 1.86
CA SER A 93 7.17 28.42 2.60
C SER A 93 8.53 27.70 2.64
N PRO A 94 9.64 28.41 2.88
CA PRO A 94 10.97 27.78 2.93
C PRO A 94 11.20 26.85 4.13
N ALA A 95 10.17 26.52 4.91
CA ALA A 95 10.28 25.72 6.11
C ALA A 95 10.11 24.24 5.79
N ASP A 96 11.24 23.56 5.60
CA ASP A 96 11.27 22.10 5.48
C ASP A 96 11.05 21.45 6.86
N ASP A 97 10.05 20.58 6.96
CA ASP A 97 9.91 19.64 8.08
C ASP A 97 10.55 18.31 7.66
N ASP A 98 11.89 18.29 7.78
CA ASP A 98 12.72 17.11 7.57
C ASP A 98 12.63 16.21 8.81
N ALA A 99 12.07 15.02 8.60
CA ALA A 99 11.94 13.98 9.60
C ALA A 99 12.90 12.81 9.35
N SER A 100 14.01 13.06 8.64
CA SER A 100 15.08 12.09 8.44
C SER A 100 15.64 11.55 9.76
N GLY A 101 15.88 10.24 9.81
CA GLY A 101 16.40 9.53 10.98
C GLY A 101 15.36 9.18 12.05
N LEU A 102 14.08 9.51 11.86
CA LEU A 102 13.03 9.10 12.81
C LEU A 102 12.69 7.61 12.73
N ASN A 103 12.94 6.96 11.58
CA ASN A 103 12.71 5.54 11.36
C ASN A 103 11.30 5.10 11.82
N LEU A 104 10.28 5.75 11.29
CA LEU A 104 8.90 5.50 11.71
C LEU A 104 8.43 4.12 11.24
N PRO A 105 7.78 3.30 12.09
CA PRO A 105 7.30 1.99 11.69
C PRO A 105 6.22 2.09 10.62
N ILE A 106 6.28 1.21 9.62
CA ILE A 106 5.33 1.13 8.52
C ILE A 106 5.15 -0.30 8.03
N THR A 107 3.92 -0.62 7.66
CA THR A 107 3.56 -1.74 6.80
C THR A 107 2.91 -1.19 5.54
N ILE A 108 3.49 -1.49 4.39
CA ILE A 108 3.00 -1.13 3.06
C ILE A 108 2.47 -2.41 2.41
N THR A 109 1.17 -2.48 2.19
CA THR A 109 0.51 -3.61 1.53
C THR A 109 0.22 -3.28 0.08
N PHE A 110 0.61 -4.16 -0.82
CA PHE A 110 0.36 -4.06 -2.25
C PHE A 110 -0.76 -5.00 -2.68
N SER A 111 -1.56 -4.54 -3.63
CA SER A 111 -2.46 -5.38 -4.41
C SER A 111 -2.39 -4.98 -5.86
N LEU A 112 -2.46 -5.97 -6.77
CA LEU A 112 -2.47 -5.73 -8.20
C LEU A 112 -3.74 -6.35 -8.79
N ASP A 113 -4.64 -5.51 -9.33
CA ASP A 113 -5.83 -5.94 -10.03
C ASP A 113 -5.89 -5.28 -11.40
N ASN A 114 -6.15 -6.05 -12.46
CA ASN A 114 -6.19 -5.54 -13.84
C ASN A 114 -4.98 -4.66 -14.22
N SER A 115 -3.78 -5.05 -13.77
CA SER A 115 -2.52 -4.29 -13.93
C SER A 115 -2.53 -2.89 -13.33
N LYS A 116 -3.40 -2.66 -12.34
CA LYS A 116 -3.46 -1.43 -11.54
C LYS A 116 -2.96 -1.71 -10.14
N LEU A 117 -1.92 -0.99 -9.74
CA LEU A 117 -1.38 -1.09 -8.40
C LEU A 117 -2.31 -0.38 -7.40
N SER A 118 -2.51 -0.98 -6.25
CA SER A 118 -3.00 -0.29 -5.06
C SER A 118 -2.04 -0.49 -3.91
N ILE A 119 -1.85 0.57 -3.12
CA ILE A 119 -0.98 0.63 -1.96
C ILE A 119 -1.84 1.00 -0.76
N SER A 120 -1.71 0.25 0.34
CA SER A 120 -2.32 0.59 1.63
C SER A 120 -1.25 0.63 2.71
N CYS A 121 -1.20 1.71 3.47
CA CYS A 121 -0.18 1.96 4.46
C CYS A 121 -0.76 1.96 5.89
N SER A 122 -0.08 1.32 6.82
CA SER A 122 -0.41 1.35 8.25
C SER A 122 0.85 1.47 9.12
N GLY A 123 0.76 2.16 10.25
CA GLY A 123 1.91 2.38 11.13
C GLY A 123 1.87 3.74 11.80
N SER A 124 2.95 4.50 11.68
CA SER A 124 3.09 5.83 12.27
C SER A 124 3.38 6.90 11.22
N GLY A 125 3.20 8.18 11.59
CA GLY A 125 3.52 9.32 10.73
C GLY A 125 2.53 9.53 9.57
N PRO A 126 2.90 10.35 8.57
CA PRO A 126 1.99 10.80 7.52
C PRO A 126 1.50 9.70 6.58
N LEU A 127 2.22 8.59 6.42
CA LEU A 127 1.75 7.44 5.63
C LEU A 127 0.68 6.60 6.35
N ASN A 128 0.53 6.73 7.68
CA ASN A 128 -0.40 5.88 8.41
C ASN A 128 -1.86 6.10 7.94
N GLY A 129 -2.49 5.02 7.48
CA GLY A 129 -3.88 5.02 7.00
C GLY A 129 -4.05 5.58 5.58
N LYS A 130 -2.96 5.91 4.87
CA LYS A 130 -3.04 6.30 3.46
C LYS A 130 -3.35 5.07 2.59
N THR A 131 -4.19 5.27 1.59
CA THR A 131 -4.46 4.29 0.54
C THR A 131 -4.44 5.00 -0.80
N PHE A 132 -3.70 4.45 -1.76
CA PHE A 132 -3.59 4.95 -3.12
C PHE A 132 -3.97 3.82 -4.07
N THR A 133 -4.97 4.04 -4.93
CA THR A 133 -5.51 3.03 -5.82
C THR A 133 -5.39 3.46 -7.28
N GLN A 134 -5.54 2.50 -8.21
CA GLN A 134 -5.53 2.75 -9.66
C GLN A 134 -4.17 3.22 -10.21
N GLY A 135 -3.08 2.83 -9.55
CA GLY A 135 -1.72 3.13 -9.98
C GLY A 135 -1.43 2.57 -11.38
N VAL A 136 -0.78 3.38 -12.21
CA VAL A 136 -0.38 3.05 -13.58
C VAL A 136 1.13 3.03 -13.67
N PHE A 137 1.67 1.90 -14.11
CA PHE A 137 3.11 1.73 -14.29
C PHE A 137 3.68 2.74 -15.29
N GLN A 138 4.86 3.28 -14.97
CA GLN A 138 5.58 4.23 -15.80
C GLN A 138 6.84 3.55 -16.36
N PRO A 139 6.83 3.13 -17.65
CA PRO A 139 8.02 2.57 -18.28
C PRO A 139 9.10 3.65 -18.40
N ILE A 140 10.36 3.24 -18.18
CA ILE A 140 11.57 4.07 -18.30
C ILE A 140 11.93 4.25 -19.78
#